data_AF-A0A5F9D2S7-F1
#
_entry.id   AF-A0A5F9D2S7-F1
#
_cell.length_a   1.000
_cell.length_b   1.000
_cell.length_c   1.000
_cell.angle_alpha   90.00
_cell.angle_beta   90.00
_cell.angle_gamma   90.00
#
_symmetry.space_group_name_H-M   'P 1'
#
loop_
_entity.id
_entity.type
_entity.pdbx_description
1 polymer ?
#
loop_
_entity_poly.entity_id
_entity_poly.type
_entity_poly.pdbx_seq_one_letter_code
_entity_poly.pdbx_strand_id
1 'polypeptide(L)'
;MAPLLLQLAVLGVALAAAALILISIVAFITATKMSPLHRHEEEKFFFNAKGHWEALPSIWDSATKQLSVLVPSYNEEKRLPVMMDEALGYLEKRQVSQVSCFLFECDVSI
;
A
#
# COMPACT_ATOMS: atom_id res chain seq x y z
N MET A 1 0.79 40.76 -46.63
CA MET A 1 0.62 39.29 -46.58
C MET A 1 1.31 38.70 -45.34
N ALA A 2 2.60 38.94 -45.12
CA ALA A 2 3.36 38.47 -43.95
C ALA A 2 2.82 38.90 -42.54
N PRO A 3 2.38 40.15 -42.29
CA PRO A 3 1.94 40.53 -40.95
C PRO A 3 0.62 39.87 -40.54
N LEU A 4 -0.28 39.60 -41.49
CA LEU A 4 -1.54 38.88 -41.24
C LEU A 4 -1.30 37.42 -40.84
N LEU A 5 -0.34 36.75 -41.48
CA LEU A 5 0.04 35.38 -41.13
C LEU A 5 0.66 35.28 -39.73
N LEU A 6 1.46 36.27 -39.33
CA LEU A 6 2.05 36.33 -37.99
C LEU A 6 0.97 36.54 -36.91
N GLN A 7 -0.01 37.42 -37.16
CA GLN A 7 -1.12 37.66 -36.24
C GLN A 7 -1.99 36.41 -36.04
N LEU A 8 -2.26 35.67 -37.13
CA LEU A 8 -2.98 34.38 -37.06
C LEU A 8 -2.21 33.32 -36.26
N ALA A 9 -0.89 33.25 -36.42
CA ALA A 9 -0.04 32.33 -35.66
C ALA A 9 -0.04 32.66 -34.16
N VAL A 10 0.09 33.94 -33.79
CA VAL A 10 0.05 34.39 -32.38
C VAL A 10 -1.31 34.09 -31.75
N LEU A 11 -2.41 34.34 -32.47
CA LEU A 11 -3.76 34.01 -32.00
C LEU A 11 -3.94 32.50 -31.78
N GLY A 12 -3.41 31.68 -32.68
CA GLY A 12 -3.43 30.22 -32.55
C GLY A 12 -2.66 29.72 -31.33
N VAL A 13 -1.47 30.27 -31.08
CA VAL A 13 -0.67 29.94 -29.89
C VAL A 13 -1.38 30.39 -28.61
N ALA A 14 -1.96 31.58 -28.59
CA ALA A 14 -2.72 32.08 -27.44
C ALA A 14 -3.94 31.20 -27.13
N LEU A 15 -4.67 30.76 -28.15
CA LEU A 15 -5.81 29.85 -27.99
C LEU A 15 -5.39 28.48 -27.47
N ALA A 16 -4.30 27.93 -28.00
CA ALA A 16 -3.74 26.65 -27.53
C ALA A 16 -3.29 26.74 -26.06
N ALA A 17 -2.63 27.84 -25.67
CA ALA A 17 -2.23 28.08 -24.29
C ALA A 17 -3.44 28.19 -23.35
N ALA A 18 -4.48 28.92 -23.76
CA ALA A 18 -5.72 29.03 -22.99
C ALA A 18 -6.42 27.66 -22.82
N ALA A 19 -6.45 26.85 -23.88
CA ALA A 19 -7.01 25.50 -23.82
C ALA A 19 -6.21 24.59 -22.87
N LEU A 20 -4.87 24.65 -22.90
CA LEU A 20 -4.02 23.89 -21.98
C LEU A 20 -4.24 24.30 -20.52
N ILE A 21 -4.36 25.61 -20.25
CA ILE A 21 -4.64 26.11 -18.89
C ILE A 21 -6.01 25.60 -18.41
N LEU A 22 -7.04 25.66 -19.27
CA LEU A 22 -8.37 25.14 -18.94
C LEU A 22 -8.31 23.64 -18.61
N ILE A 23 -7.62 22.85 -19.43
CA ILE A 23 -7.43 21.41 -19.21
C ILE A 23 -6.69 21.16 -17.89
N SER A 24 -5.64 21.91 -17.59
CA SER A 24 -4.91 21.79 -16.31
C SER A 24 -5.79 22.11 -15.11
N ILE A 25 -6.65 23.14 -15.19
CA ILE A 25 -7.59 23.49 -14.11
C ILE A 25 -8.61 22.36 -13.90
N VAL A 26 -9.21 21.85 -14.98
CA VAL A 26 -10.17 20.74 -14.90
C VAL A 26 -9.51 19.47 -14.33
N ALA A 27 -8.29 19.16 -14.78
CA ALA A 27 -7.52 18.03 -14.26
C ALA A 27 -7.20 18.19 -12.77
N PHE A 28 -6.84 19.40 -12.32
CA PHE A 28 -6.56 19.69 -10.91
C PHE A 28 -7.80 19.53 -10.03
N ILE A 29 -8.96 20.05 -10.46
CA ILE A 29 -10.23 19.91 -9.74
C ILE A 29 -10.68 18.45 -9.70
N THR A 30 -10.47 17.70 -10.79
CA THR A 30 -10.86 16.28 -10.86
C THR A 30 -9.93 15.40 -10.03
N ALA A 31 -8.62 15.64 -10.06
CA ALA A 31 -7.62 14.89 -9.30
C ALA A 31 -7.75 15.10 -7.78
N THR A 32 -8.18 16.28 -7.34
CA THR A 32 -8.44 16.57 -5.92
C THR A 32 -9.74 15.97 -5.40
N LYS A 33 -10.59 15.46 -6.30
CA LYS A 33 -11.82 14.73 -5.97
C LYS A 33 -11.51 13.26 -5.65
N MET A 34 -10.53 13.02 -4.77
CA MET A 34 -10.43 11.73 -4.09
C MET A 34 -11.74 11.52 -3.35
N SER A 35 -12.39 10.38 -3.56
CA SER A 35 -13.58 10.00 -2.80
C SER A 35 -13.26 10.19 -1.32
N PRO A 36 -14.15 10.82 -0.53
CA PRO A 36 -13.97 10.83 0.91
C PRO A 36 -13.86 9.38 1.36
N LEU A 37 -12.66 8.94 1.69
CA LEU A 37 -12.44 7.68 2.36
C LEU A 37 -12.98 7.93 3.77
N HIS A 38 -14.28 7.70 3.93
CA HIS A 38 -14.94 7.81 5.21
C HIS A 38 -14.46 6.64 6.04
N ARG A 39 -13.34 6.86 6.74
CA ARG A 39 -12.74 5.88 7.63
C ARG A 39 -13.46 6.00 8.96
N HIS A 40 -14.19 4.98 9.35
CA HIS A 40 -14.86 4.99 10.65
C HIS A 40 -13.82 4.88 11.77
N GLU A 41 -14.03 5.57 12.89
CA GLU A 41 -13.13 5.48 14.06
C GLU A 41 -13.03 4.04 14.60
N GLU A 42 -14.08 3.23 14.39
CA GLU A 42 -14.12 1.81 14.73
C GLU A 42 -13.13 0.96 13.92
N GLU A 43 -12.76 1.38 12.70
CA GLU A 43 -11.76 0.67 11.86
C GLU A 43 -10.35 0.74 12.44
N LYS A 44 -10.12 1.59 13.45
CA LYS A 44 -8.83 1.67 14.16
C LYS A 44 -8.69 0.59 15.22
N PHE A 45 -9.74 -0.19 15.50
CA PHE A 45 -9.76 -1.20 16.54
C PHE A 45 -10.09 -2.58 15.97
N PHE A 46 -9.55 -3.62 16.60
CA PHE A 46 -9.89 -5.01 16.31
C PHE A 46 -10.32 -5.71 17.60
N PHE A 47 -11.15 -6.75 17.44
CA PHE A 47 -11.61 -7.56 18.55
C PHE A 47 -10.59 -8.69 18.80
N ASN A 48 -9.93 -8.65 19.95
CA ASN A 48 -8.94 -9.67 20.32
C ASN A 48 -9.65 -10.97 20.73
N ALA A 49 -8.96 -12.12 20.60
CA ALA A 49 -9.37 -13.43 21.10
C ALA A 49 -9.69 -13.43 22.62
N LYS A 50 -9.18 -12.45 23.37
CA LYS A 50 -9.49 -12.24 24.79
C LYS A 50 -10.84 -11.55 25.04
N GLY A 51 -11.58 -11.19 23.99
CA GLY A 51 -12.90 -10.59 24.09
C GLY A 51 -12.91 -9.07 24.30
N HIS A 52 -11.77 -8.40 24.06
CA HIS A 52 -11.62 -6.95 24.26
C HIS A 52 -11.29 -6.24 22.95
N TRP A 53 -11.67 -4.97 22.83
CA TRP A 53 -11.28 -4.09 21.73
C TRP A 53 -9.88 -3.54 21.97
N GLU A 54 -8.99 -3.75 21.01
CA GLU A 54 -7.62 -3.25 21.02
C GLU A 54 -7.36 -2.41 19.77
N ALA A 55 -6.52 -1.38 19.88
CA ALA A 55 -6.16 -0.54 18.75
C ALA A 55 -5.22 -1.28 17.80
N LEU A 56 -5.42 -1.12 16.49
CA LEU A 56 -4.50 -1.63 15.48
C LEU A 56 -3.13 -0.97 15.63
N PRO A 57 -2.04 -1.75 15.46
CA PRO A 57 -0.69 -1.21 15.48
C PRO A 57 -0.48 -0.26 14.29
N SER A 58 0.26 0.82 14.53
CA SER A 58 0.64 1.78 13.51
C SER A 58 1.93 1.35 12.82
N ILE A 59 2.08 1.69 11.55
CA ILE A 59 3.32 1.50 10.79
C ILE A 59 4.50 2.31 11.35
N TRP A 60 4.20 3.33 12.15
CA TRP A 60 5.18 4.18 12.81
C TRP A 60 5.59 3.65 14.19
N ASP A 61 4.90 2.62 14.69
CA ASP A 61 5.24 2.00 15.96
C ASP A 61 6.54 1.21 15.82
N SER A 62 7.23 1.02 16.96
CA SER A 62 8.45 0.23 16.98
C SER A 62 8.15 -1.23 16.62
N ALA A 63 8.98 -1.80 15.74
CA ALA A 63 8.84 -3.19 15.32
C ALA A 63 8.96 -4.15 16.51
N THR A 64 7.92 -4.95 16.74
CA THR A 64 7.91 -5.97 17.81
C THR A 64 8.53 -7.29 17.35
N LYS A 65 8.58 -7.52 16.03
CA LYS A 65 9.15 -8.71 15.38
C LYS A 65 10.34 -8.32 14.52
N GLN A 66 11.32 -9.22 14.41
CA GLN A 66 12.49 -9.01 13.56
C GLN A 66 12.28 -9.53 12.13
N LEU A 67 11.39 -10.50 11.96
CA LEU A 67 11.08 -11.08 10.66
C LEU A 67 9.60 -11.48 10.59
N SER A 68 8.89 -11.00 9.57
CA SER A 68 7.58 -11.54 9.18
C SER A 68 7.76 -12.27 7.85
N VAL A 69 7.37 -13.54 7.79
CA VAL A 69 7.46 -14.39 6.59
C VAL A 69 6.05 -14.66 6.08
N LEU A 70 5.76 -14.16 4.88
CA LEU A 70 4.53 -14.47 4.17
C LEU A 70 4.71 -15.74 3.36
N VAL A 71 3.96 -16.78 3.70
CA VAL A 71 3.96 -18.06 2.99
C VAL A 71 2.82 -18.05 1.96
N PRO A 72 3.11 -18.08 0.65
CA PRO A 72 2.07 -18.03 -0.38
C PRO A 72 1.28 -19.34 -0.42
N SER A 73 -0.05 -19.25 -0.42
CA SER A 73 -0.94 -20.41 -0.27
C SER A 73 -1.32 -21.10 -1.60
N TYR A 74 -0.44 -21.11 -2.60
CA TYR A 74 -0.77 -21.73 -3.89
C TYR A 74 -1.00 -23.25 -3.74
N ASN A 75 -2.22 -23.71 -4.05
CA ASN A 75 -2.69 -25.09 -3.96
C ASN A 75 -2.66 -25.64 -2.52
N GLU A 76 -3.36 -24.92 -1.62
CA GLU A 76 -3.33 -25.09 -0.17
C GLU A 76 -3.43 -26.53 0.31
N GLU A 77 -4.41 -27.29 -0.19
CA GLU A 77 -4.68 -28.65 0.27
C GLU A 77 -3.47 -29.58 0.18
N LYS A 78 -2.61 -29.39 -0.83
CA LYS A 78 -1.46 -30.28 -1.07
C LYS A 78 -0.14 -29.70 -0.57
N ARG A 79 0.04 -28.39 -0.66
CA ARG A 79 1.35 -27.74 -0.47
C ARG A 79 1.49 -26.99 0.84
N LEU A 80 0.39 -26.58 1.46
CA LEU A 80 0.44 -25.79 2.69
C LEU A 80 1.11 -26.56 3.84
N PRO A 81 0.79 -27.84 4.12
CA PRO A 81 1.39 -28.56 5.24
C PRO A 81 2.91 -28.65 5.12
N VAL A 82 3.41 -29.13 3.97
CA VAL A 82 4.85 -29.32 3.74
C VAL A 82 5.62 -27.99 3.77
N MET A 83 5.06 -26.96 3.15
CA MET A 83 5.69 -25.64 3.10
C MET A 83 5.74 -24.97 4.48
N MET A 84 4.70 -25.19 5.31
CA MET A 84 4.68 -24.69 6.68
C MET A 84 5.71 -25.42 7.55
N ASP A 85 5.81 -26.74 7.44
CA ASP A 85 6.79 -27.55 8.17
C ASP A 85 8.23 -27.13 7.84
N GLU A 86 8.52 -26.87 6.56
CA GLU A 86 9.83 -26.39 6.11
C GLU A 86 10.14 -24.97 6.63
N ALA A 87 9.19 -24.05 6.50
CA ALA A 87 9.35 -22.66 6.93
C ALA A 87 9.56 -22.56 8.44
N LEU A 88 8.68 -23.18 9.23
CA LEU A 88 8.81 -23.22 10.70
C LEU A 88 10.09 -23.94 11.11
N GLY A 89 10.41 -25.07 10.49
CA GLY A 89 11.64 -25.82 10.77
C GLY A 89 12.92 -25.03 10.51
N TYR A 90 12.95 -24.14 9.52
CA TYR A 90 14.07 -23.21 9.31
C TYR A 90 14.11 -22.10 10.36
N LEU A 91 12.95 -21.48 10.64
CA LEU A 91 12.84 -20.33 11.53
C LEU A 91 13.15 -20.71 12.98
N GLU A 92 12.70 -21.87 13.45
CA GLU A 92 13.02 -22.41 14.77
C GLU A 92 14.53 -22.68 14.92
N LYS A 93 15.15 -23.33 13.93
CA LYS A 93 16.60 -23.57 13.92
C LYS A 93 17.39 -22.27 13.97
N ARG A 94 16.93 -21.25 13.24
CA ARG A 94 17.53 -19.91 13.23
C ARG A 94 17.33 -19.20 14.57
N GLN A 95 16.17 -19.34 15.21
CA GLN A 95 15.89 -18.80 16.53
C GLN A 95 16.82 -19.40 17.60
N VAL A 96 17.07 -20.71 17.55
CA VAL A 96 17.98 -21.39 18.49
C VAL A 96 19.44 -21.02 18.24
N SER A 97 19.83 -20.77 16.99
CA SER A 97 21.23 -20.50 16.61
C SER A 97 21.65 -19.03 16.83
N GLN A 98 20.71 -18.09 16.98
CA GLN A 98 21.02 -16.68 17.21
C GLN A 98 20.90 -16.30 18.69
N VAL A 99 21.94 -15.65 19.23
CA VAL A 99 22.07 -15.26 20.65
C VAL A 99 21.14 -14.09 21.03
N SER A 100 20.70 -13.30 20.05
CA SER A 100 19.75 -12.19 20.21
C SER A 100 18.32 -12.66 19.98
N CYS A 101 17.38 -12.09 20.74
CA CYS A 101 15.93 -12.37 20.70
C CYS A 101 15.33 -12.29 19.27
N PHE A 102 15.43 -13.39 18.52
CA PHE A 102 14.90 -13.51 17.17
C PHE A 102 13.41 -13.86 17.26
N LEU A 103 12.58 -12.84 17.16
CA LEU A 103 11.13 -12.95 17.12
C LEU A 103 10.67 -12.97 15.66
N PHE A 104 10.01 -14.07 15.26
CA PHE A 104 9.43 -14.20 13.93
C PHE A 104 7.91 -14.39 13.99
N GLU A 105 7.27 -14.18 12.85
CA GLU A 105 5.87 -14.47 12.57
C GLU A 105 5.75 -15.11 11.18
N CYS A 106 4.84 -16.07 11.04
CA CYS A 106 4.53 -16.73 9.77
C CYS A 106 3.04 -16.57 9.50
N ASP A 107 2.71 -15.86 8.43
CA ASP A 107 1.34 -15.68 7.97
C ASP A 107 1.15 -16.35 6.62
N VAL A 108 -0.04 -16.93 6.43
CA VAL A 108 -0.46 -17.51 5.16
C VAL A 108 -1.15 -16.42 4.35
N SER A 109 -0.63 -16.14 3.16
CA SER A 109 -1.30 -15.26 2.19
C SER A 109 -2.26 -16.10 1.36
N ILE A 110 -3.57 -15.98 1.66
CA ILE A 110 -4.69 -16.56 0.91
C ILE A 110 -4.96 -15.76 -0.36
#